data_AF-A0AAD4CY60-F1
#
_entry.id   AF-A0AAD4CY60-F1
#
_cell.length_a   1.000
_cell.length_b   1.000
_cell.length_c   1.000
_cell.angle_alpha   90.00
_cell.angle_beta   90.00
_cell.angle_gamma   90.00
#
_symmetry.space_group_name_H-M   'P 1'
#
loop_
_entity.id
_entity.type
_entity.pdbx_description
1 polymer ?
#
loop_
_entity_poly.entity_id
_entity_poly.type
_entity_poly.pdbx_seq_one_letter_code
_entity_poly.pdbx_strand_id
1 'polypeptide(L)'
;MRFIYLLQVLLGAGAAYALTEDAQATCPERLNKALDDYKDALADLDICEKTPHGPIYEKVDCSTFTNGNVRARGDEVYKIFCQKTNGGKNLKTKKITTFEECMDYCDVSNGCVGGDYYPGDQDCFLKSTGMSDGTIVAPSKGNPIAFYNIGYI
;
A
#
# COMPACT_ATOMS: atom_id res chain seq x y z
N MET A 1 -55.26 0.56 9.14
CA MET A 1 -56.10 -0.30 8.29
C MET A 1 -55.36 -1.62 8.10
N ARG A 2 -56.02 -2.73 8.45
CA ARG A 2 -55.50 -4.11 8.38
C ARG A 2 -55.60 -4.62 6.94
N PHE A 3 -54.56 -5.27 6.44
CA PHE A 3 -54.70 -6.35 5.46
C PHE A 3 -53.95 -7.57 5.99
N ILE A 4 -54.72 -8.62 6.24
CA ILE A 4 -54.30 -9.97 6.61
C ILE A 4 -53.98 -10.69 5.31
N TYR A 5 -52.88 -11.45 5.22
CA TYR A 5 -52.92 -12.83 4.71
C TYR A 5 -51.65 -13.60 5.13
N LEU A 6 -51.92 -14.64 5.91
CA LEU A 6 -51.02 -15.73 6.25
C LEU A 6 -50.48 -16.41 4.98
N LEU A 7 -49.18 -16.70 4.96
CA LEU A 7 -48.71 -18.04 4.62
C LEU A 7 -47.43 -18.33 5.39
N GLN A 8 -47.54 -19.29 6.31
CA GLN A 8 -46.42 -19.88 7.00
C GLN A 8 -45.73 -20.85 6.04
N VAL A 9 -44.42 -20.71 5.88
CA VAL A 9 -43.55 -21.86 5.62
C VAL A 9 -42.51 -21.87 6.73
N LEU A 10 -42.76 -22.75 7.69
CA LEU A 10 -41.76 -23.26 8.62
C LEU A 10 -40.70 -23.99 7.80
N LEU A 11 -39.42 -23.69 8.04
CA LEU A 11 -38.35 -24.66 8.32
C LEU A 11 -37.00 -23.95 8.23
N GLY A 12 -36.24 -24.03 9.31
CA GLY A 12 -34.84 -23.62 9.35
C GLY A 12 -34.50 -22.88 10.62
N ALA A 13 -34.25 -23.65 11.68
CA ALA A 13 -33.40 -23.15 12.76
C ALA A 13 -32.05 -22.76 12.15
N GLY A 14 -31.82 -21.47 12.03
CA GLY A 14 -30.54 -20.90 11.63
C GLY A 14 -30.27 -19.77 12.58
N ALA A 15 -29.34 -19.98 13.51
CA ALA A 15 -28.86 -18.94 14.39
C ALA A 15 -28.56 -17.68 13.57
N ALA A 16 -29.22 -16.58 13.92
CA ALA A 16 -28.81 -15.26 13.49
C ALA A 16 -27.45 -14.99 14.14
N TYR A 17 -26.38 -15.42 13.49
CA TYR A 17 -25.05 -14.92 13.78
C TYR A 17 -25.06 -13.45 13.38
N ALA A 18 -24.87 -12.59 14.38
CA ALA A 18 -24.60 -11.19 14.18
C ALA A 18 -23.49 -11.06 13.13
N LEU A 19 -23.82 -10.47 11.98
CA LEU A 19 -22.81 -9.98 11.06
C LEU A 19 -22.14 -8.80 11.78
N THR A 20 -20.90 -9.01 12.24
CA THR A 20 -20.04 -7.91 12.68
C THR A 20 -19.85 -6.96 11.49
N GLU A 21 -19.61 -5.69 11.78
CA GLU A 21 -19.52 -4.56 10.83
C GLU A 21 -18.34 -4.65 9.83
N ASP A 22 -17.88 -5.85 9.47
CA ASP A 22 -16.77 -6.13 8.56
C ASP A 22 -17.23 -6.50 7.14
N ALA A 23 -18.55 -6.66 6.92
CA ALA A 23 -19.10 -7.18 5.66
C ALA A 23 -19.00 -6.21 4.46
N GLN A 24 -18.42 -5.02 4.63
CA GLN A 24 -18.28 -4.00 3.57
C GLN A 24 -16.85 -3.51 3.34
N ALA A 25 -15.85 -4.01 4.07
CA ALA A 25 -14.46 -3.62 3.86
C ALA A 25 -13.92 -4.21 2.55
N THR A 26 -13.41 -3.35 1.67
CA THR A 26 -12.74 -3.71 0.42
C THR A 26 -11.45 -4.49 0.71
N CYS A 27 -10.98 -5.27 -0.26
CA CYS A 27 -9.73 -6.05 -0.12
C CYS A 27 -8.54 -5.18 0.35
N PRO A 28 -8.33 -3.96 -0.19
CA PRO A 28 -7.31 -3.05 0.33
C PRO A 28 -7.49 -2.67 1.81
N GLU A 29 -8.73 -2.48 2.28
CA GLU A 29 -9.02 -2.11 3.67
C GLU A 29 -8.75 -3.28 4.64
N ARG A 30 -9.08 -4.51 4.24
CA ARG A 30 -8.79 -5.72 5.02
C ARG A 30 -7.29 -6.02 5.09
N LEU A 31 -6.57 -5.79 3.99
CA LEU A 31 -5.12 -6.00 3.94
C LEU A 31 -4.36 -4.93 4.73
N ASN A 32 -4.76 -3.67 4.64
CA ASN A 32 -4.18 -2.60 5.45
C ASN A 32 -4.35 -2.88 6.95
N LYS A 33 -5.52 -3.39 7.36
CA LYS A 33 -5.75 -3.79 8.75
C LYS A 33 -4.86 -4.97 9.18
N ALA A 34 -4.61 -5.93 8.29
CA ALA A 34 -3.76 -7.08 8.58
C ALA A 34 -2.26 -6.70 8.71
N LEU A 35 -1.83 -5.62 8.05
CA LEU A 35 -0.47 -5.09 8.15
C LEU A 35 -0.20 -4.43 9.52
N ASP A 36 -1.21 -3.80 10.13
CA ASP A 36 -1.11 -3.18 11.47
C ASP A 36 -0.99 -4.22 12.60
N ASP A 37 -1.52 -5.43 12.41
CA ASP A 37 -1.64 -6.48 13.44
C ASP A 37 -0.49 -7.52 13.42
N TYR A 38 0.64 -7.23 12.75
CA TYR A 38 1.66 -8.21 12.31
C TYR A 38 2.37 -9.01 13.43
N LYS A 39 1.79 -10.15 13.83
CA LYS A 39 2.53 -11.39 14.20
C LYS A 39 1.94 -12.69 13.63
N ASP A 40 0.65 -12.72 13.30
CA ASP A 40 0.00 -13.98 12.87
C ASP A 40 -0.63 -13.93 11.45
N ALA A 41 -0.45 -12.82 10.72
CA ALA A 41 -1.10 -12.53 9.42
C ALA A 41 -0.51 -13.28 8.19
N LEU A 42 0.06 -14.46 8.38
CA LEU A 42 0.38 -15.36 7.26
C LEU A 42 -0.76 -16.34 6.96
N ALA A 43 -1.70 -16.54 7.90
CA ALA A 43 -2.81 -17.47 7.73
C ALA A 43 -3.98 -16.91 6.90
N ASP A 44 -4.11 -15.57 6.79
CA ASP A 44 -5.18 -14.91 6.02
C ASP A 44 -4.76 -14.46 4.61
N LEU A 45 -3.49 -14.65 4.23
CA LEU A 45 -2.98 -14.41 2.86
C LEU A 45 -3.69 -15.26 1.80
N ASP A 46 -4.26 -16.41 2.20
CA ASP A 46 -5.03 -17.31 1.33
C ASP A 46 -6.37 -16.68 0.85
N ILE A 47 -6.80 -15.57 1.45
CA ILE A 47 -8.02 -14.85 1.04
C ILE A 47 -7.73 -13.83 -0.08
N CYS A 48 -6.48 -13.39 -0.25
CA CYS A 48 -6.09 -12.39 -1.25
C CYS A 48 -5.34 -12.99 -2.46
N GLU A 49 -4.97 -14.28 -2.41
CA GLU A 49 -4.24 -14.97 -3.48
C GLU A 49 -5.02 -15.10 -4.81
N LYS A 50 -6.30 -14.68 -4.84
CA LYS A 50 -7.13 -14.66 -6.05
C LYS A 50 -7.30 -13.28 -6.71
N THR A 51 -6.46 -12.29 -6.38
CA THR A 51 -6.30 -11.16 -7.29
C THR A 51 -5.30 -11.53 -8.39
N PRO A 52 -5.58 -11.25 -9.69
CA PRO A 52 -4.68 -11.60 -10.80
C PRO A 52 -3.26 -11.00 -10.71
N HIS A 53 -2.97 -10.17 -9.71
CA HIS A 53 -1.84 -9.24 -9.69
C HIS A 53 -0.95 -9.28 -8.42
N GLY A 54 -1.01 -10.37 -7.63
CA GLY A 54 -0.06 -10.62 -6.52
C GLY A 54 -0.32 -9.80 -5.23
N PRO A 55 0.51 -9.97 -4.19
CA PRO A 55 0.34 -9.28 -2.91
C PRO A 55 0.61 -7.78 -3.08
N ILE A 56 -0.31 -6.96 -2.55
CA ILE A 56 -0.16 -5.51 -2.44
C ILE A 56 0.91 -5.24 -1.37
N TYR A 57 1.91 -4.42 -1.71
CA TYR A 57 3.14 -4.16 -0.96
C TYR A 57 4.01 -5.40 -0.70
N GLU A 58 4.81 -5.77 -1.69
CA GLU A 58 6.03 -6.56 -1.41
C GLU A 58 6.97 -5.68 -0.57
N LYS A 59 7.28 -6.14 0.65
CA LYS A 59 8.22 -5.44 1.53
C LYS A 59 9.56 -5.28 0.81
N VAL A 60 10.03 -4.04 0.69
CA VAL A 60 11.28 -3.75 0.00
C VAL A 60 12.46 -3.88 0.97
N ASP A 61 13.24 -4.94 0.78
CA ASP A 61 14.53 -5.13 1.45
C ASP A 61 15.68 -4.93 0.46
N CYS A 62 16.35 -3.78 0.53
CA CYS A 62 17.47 -3.44 -0.35
C CYS A 62 18.73 -4.33 -0.21
N SER A 63 18.74 -5.32 0.69
CA SER A 63 19.76 -6.36 0.71
C SER A 63 19.54 -7.45 -0.34
N THR A 64 18.30 -7.64 -0.78
CA THR A 64 17.90 -8.67 -1.76
C THR A 64 17.22 -8.05 -2.99
N PHE A 65 16.56 -6.91 -2.82
CA PHE A 65 15.98 -6.09 -3.87
C PHE A 65 17.03 -5.11 -4.42
N THR A 66 17.22 -5.08 -5.73
CA THR A 66 18.19 -4.15 -6.35
C THR A 66 17.47 -2.96 -6.98
N ASN A 67 16.63 -3.19 -7.98
CA ASN A 67 15.74 -2.21 -8.61
C ASN A 67 14.57 -2.99 -9.23
N GLY A 68 13.38 -2.40 -9.30
CA GLY A 68 12.23 -3.09 -9.87
C GLY A 68 10.92 -2.33 -9.70
N ASN A 69 9.82 -2.98 -10.06
CA ASN A 69 8.48 -2.43 -9.88
C ASN A 69 7.81 -3.16 -8.71
N VAL A 70 7.12 -2.42 -7.85
CA VAL A 70 6.24 -2.99 -6.82
C VAL A 70 4.84 -2.45 -6.98
N ARG A 71 3.85 -3.26 -6.60
CA ARG A 71 2.45 -2.82 -6.52
C ARG A 71 2.21 -2.21 -5.13
N ALA A 72 1.76 -0.95 -5.10
CA ALA A 72 1.35 -0.27 -3.87
C ALA A 72 -0.17 -0.41 -3.67
N ARG A 73 -0.74 0.28 -2.68
CA ARG A 73 -2.15 0.20 -2.31
C ARG A 73 -3.05 0.29 -3.54
N GLY A 74 -3.78 -0.80 -3.84
CA GLY A 74 -4.65 -0.90 -5.00
C GLY A 74 -3.93 -1.42 -6.25
N ASP A 75 -4.08 -0.69 -7.37
CA ASP A 75 -3.55 -1.08 -8.69
C ASP A 75 -2.35 -0.22 -9.13
N GLU A 76 -1.89 0.70 -8.27
CA GLU A 76 -0.74 1.57 -8.55
C GLU A 76 0.57 0.79 -8.56
N VAL A 77 1.43 1.15 -9.50
CA VAL A 77 2.78 0.59 -9.62
C VAL A 77 3.80 1.67 -9.34
N TYR A 78 4.73 1.31 -8.49
CA TYR A 78 5.88 2.12 -8.18
C TYR A 78 7.14 1.48 -8.75
N LYS A 79 7.97 2.29 -9.39
CA LYS A 79 9.33 1.90 -9.69
C LYS A 79 10.23 2.27 -8.52
N ILE A 80 11.06 1.34 -8.09
CA ILE A 80 11.90 1.43 -6.90
C ILE A 80 13.36 1.23 -7.26
N PHE A 81 14.20 2.05 -6.64
CA PHE A 81 15.64 1.99 -6.75
C PHE A 81 16.30 2.05 -5.38
N CYS A 82 17.01 0.98 -5.02
CA CYS A 82 17.77 0.92 -3.79
C CYS A 82 19.09 1.69 -3.92
N GLN A 83 19.48 2.38 -2.85
CA GLN A 83 20.71 3.17 -2.76
C GLN A 83 20.79 4.24 -3.86
N LYS A 84 19.64 4.86 -4.15
CA LYS A 84 19.48 5.93 -5.14
C LYS A 84 18.56 7.02 -4.62
N THR A 85 18.62 8.18 -5.26
CA THR A 85 17.73 9.31 -5.01
C THR A 85 17.16 9.83 -6.32
N ASN A 86 15.91 10.26 -6.27
CA ASN A 86 15.26 11.05 -7.30
C ASN A 86 15.88 12.44 -7.34
N GLY A 87 16.40 12.82 -8.50
CA GLY A 87 16.59 14.20 -8.87
C GLY A 87 15.27 14.98 -8.91
N GLY A 88 15.34 16.29 -9.13
CA GLY A 88 14.14 17.14 -9.21
C GLY A 88 13.84 17.90 -7.93
N LYS A 89 12.62 18.45 -7.84
CA LYS A 89 12.23 19.37 -6.77
C LYS A 89 11.54 18.64 -5.62
N ASN A 90 11.98 18.94 -4.39
CA ASN A 90 11.30 18.49 -3.19
C ASN A 90 9.94 19.20 -3.07
N LEU A 91 8.90 18.42 -2.82
CA LEU A 91 7.55 18.87 -2.53
C LEU A 91 7.38 19.11 -1.04
N LYS A 92 7.66 18.08 -0.22
CA LYS A 92 7.49 18.06 1.24
C LYS A 92 8.49 17.10 1.88
N THR A 93 8.71 17.28 3.17
CA THR A 93 9.52 16.36 4.00
C THR A 93 8.75 15.98 5.25
N LYS A 94 8.84 14.72 5.66
CA LYS A 94 8.23 14.20 6.91
C LYS A 94 9.14 13.13 7.52
N LYS A 95 9.19 13.08 8.86
CA LYS A 95 9.79 11.96 9.58
C LYS A 95 8.81 10.78 9.61
N ILE A 96 9.23 9.63 9.09
CA ILE A 96 8.42 8.43 8.87
C ILE A 96 9.29 7.19 9.13
N THR A 97 8.72 6.14 9.71
CA THR A 97 9.50 5.01 10.24
C THR A 97 9.73 3.89 9.24
N THR A 98 8.89 3.78 8.21
CA THR A 98 9.00 2.77 7.16
C THR A 98 9.00 3.37 5.76
N PHE A 99 9.45 2.57 4.79
CA PHE A 99 9.42 2.96 3.38
C PHE A 99 7.99 3.01 2.85
N GLU A 100 7.17 2.04 3.24
CA GLU A 100 5.77 1.90 2.85
C GLU A 100 4.95 3.10 3.30
N GLU A 101 5.15 3.56 4.54
CA GLU A 101 4.51 4.79 5.05
C GLU A 101 4.92 6.03 4.24
N CYS A 102 6.13 6.05 3.64
CA CYS A 102 6.58 7.14 2.79
C CYS A 102 5.89 7.12 1.42
N MET A 103 5.62 5.93 0.87
CA MET A 103 4.80 5.77 -0.33
C MET A 103 3.35 6.21 -0.07
N ASP A 104 2.74 5.73 1.02
CA ASP A 104 1.38 6.13 1.40
C ASP A 104 1.26 7.64 1.61
N TYR A 105 2.31 8.28 2.16
CA TYR A 105 2.34 9.72 2.31
C TYR A 105 2.40 10.44 0.96
N CYS A 106 3.05 9.85 -0.06
CA CYS A 106 3.02 10.37 -1.42
C CYS A 106 1.63 10.27 -2.03
N ASP A 107 0.96 9.12 -1.91
CA ASP A 107 -0.37 8.86 -2.49
C ASP A 107 -1.42 9.90 -2.04
N VAL A 108 -1.40 10.26 -0.77
CA VAL A 108 -2.35 11.24 -0.21
C VAL A 108 -1.88 12.69 -0.37
N SER A 109 -0.66 12.91 -0.86
CA SER A 109 -0.08 14.25 -1.04
C SER A 109 -0.30 14.74 -2.47
N ASN A 110 -1.24 15.67 -2.65
CA ASN A 110 -1.49 16.27 -3.96
C ASN A 110 -0.21 16.84 -4.59
N GLY A 111 0.03 16.48 -5.86
CA GLY A 111 1.22 16.86 -6.62
C GLY A 111 2.48 16.07 -6.26
N CYS A 112 2.39 15.07 -5.37
CA CYS A 112 3.45 14.10 -5.20
C CYS A 112 3.47 13.18 -6.40
N VAL A 113 4.66 12.94 -6.90
CA VAL A 113 4.87 12.05 -8.03
C VAL A 113 5.80 10.89 -7.58
N GLY A 114 6.67 11.11 -6.59
CA GLY A 114 7.51 10.07 -6.00
C GLY A 114 8.23 10.59 -4.76
N GLY A 115 9.27 9.89 -4.32
CA GLY A 115 10.02 10.30 -3.14
C GLY A 115 11.34 9.59 -2.92
N ASP A 116 12.09 10.10 -1.94
CA ASP A 116 13.29 9.46 -1.40
C ASP A 116 13.09 9.16 0.07
N TYR A 117 13.21 7.90 0.45
CA TYR A 117 13.17 7.47 1.84
C TYR A 117 14.58 7.17 2.35
N TYR A 118 14.98 7.80 3.45
CA TYR A 118 16.25 7.59 4.11
C TYR A 118 16.03 6.80 5.41
N PRO A 119 16.18 5.46 5.40
CA PRO A 119 15.84 4.62 6.55
C PRO A 119 16.67 4.95 7.80
N GLY A 120 17.94 5.34 7.62
CA GLY A 120 18.82 5.70 8.75
C GLY A 120 18.40 6.98 9.48
N ASP A 121 17.84 7.96 8.77
CA ASP A 121 17.39 9.23 9.34
C ASP A 121 15.87 9.26 9.56
N GLN A 122 15.14 8.24 9.10
CA GLN A 122 13.67 8.21 9.03
C GLN A 122 13.09 9.39 8.23
N ASP A 123 13.82 9.92 7.25
CA ASP A 123 13.35 11.04 6.43
C ASP A 123 12.65 10.54 5.16
N CYS A 124 11.44 11.05 4.91
CA CYS A 124 10.71 10.90 3.67
C CYS A 124 10.66 12.23 2.92
N PHE A 125 11.34 12.31 1.78
CA PHE A 125 11.37 13.48 0.90
C PHE A 125 10.49 13.25 -0.32
N LEU A 126 9.26 13.79 -0.30
CA LEU A 126 8.38 13.74 -1.46
C LEU A 126 8.89 14.67 -2.57
N LYS A 127 8.66 14.28 -3.81
CA LYS A 127 9.07 15.00 -5.02
C LYS A 127 7.85 15.43 -5.82
N SER A 128 7.93 16.61 -6.43
CA SER A 128 6.94 17.10 -7.39
C SER A 128 7.38 16.93 -8.86
N THR A 129 8.65 16.57 -9.10
CA THR A 129 9.24 16.31 -10.42
C THR A 129 10.39 15.30 -10.32
N GLY A 130 10.91 14.81 -11.45
CA GLY A 130 12.11 13.95 -11.48
C GLY A 130 11.81 12.46 -11.39
N MET A 131 10.82 12.03 -12.16
CA MET A 131 10.13 10.74 -12.12
C MET A 131 10.67 9.69 -13.11
N SER A 132 11.87 9.87 -13.67
CA SER A 132 12.36 8.97 -14.71
C SER A 132 13.68 8.33 -14.30
N ASP A 133 13.97 7.15 -14.84
CA ASP A 133 15.27 6.48 -14.67
C ASP A 133 16.46 7.43 -14.91
N GLY A 134 16.33 8.34 -15.88
CA GLY A 134 17.36 9.33 -16.21
C GLY A 134 17.54 10.42 -15.15
N THR A 135 16.59 10.58 -14.24
CA THR A 135 16.68 11.48 -13.08
C THR A 135 17.02 10.74 -11.78
N ILE A 136 17.18 9.41 -11.81
CA ILE A 136 17.68 8.63 -10.68
C ILE A 136 19.20 8.76 -10.60
N VAL A 137 19.70 9.28 -9.49
CA VAL A 137 21.13 9.57 -9.30
C VAL A 137 21.70 8.86 -8.07
N ALA A 138 23.03 8.81 -7.99
CA ALA A 138 23.72 8.31 -6.80
C ALA A 138 23.44 9.22 -5.59
N PRO A 139 23.24 8.65 -4.40
CA PRO A 139 22.93 9.43 -3.21
C PRO A 139 24.17 10.17 -2.71
N SER A 140 23.98 11.41 -2.24
CA SER A 140 25.07 12.18 -1.61
C SER A 140 25.34 11.75 -0.16
N LYS A 141 24.40 11.03 0.48
CA LYS A 141 24.51 10.51 1.84
C LYS A 141 23.65 9.26 2.01
N GLY A 142 24.06 8.38 2.93
CA GLY A 142 23.27 7.23 3.37
C GLY A 142 22.88 6.26 2.26
N ASN A 143 21.91 5.40 2.57
CA ASN A 143 21.39 4.37 1.68
C ASN A 143 19.89 4.61 1.42
N PRO A 144 19.51 5.66 0.68
CA PRO A 144 18.11 5.95 0.43
C PRO A 144 17.46 4.96 -0.53
N ILE A 145 16.14 4.93 -0.50
CA ILE A 145 15.27 4.22 -1.43
C ILE A 145 14.51 5.28 -2.23
N ALA A 146 14.77 5.35 -3.53
CA ALA A 146 14.01 6.21 -4.44
C ALA A 146 12.81 5.44 -4.97
N PHE A 147 11.67 6.11 -5.06
CA PHE A 147 10.46 5.55 -5.64
C PHE A 147 9.71 6.58 -6.48
N TYR A 148 8.97 6.13 -7.48
CA TYR A 148 8.00 6.97 -8.18
C TYR A 148 6.89 6.17 -8.84
N ASN A 149 5.71 6.78 -8.96
CA ASN A 149 4.52 6.17 -9.51
C ASN A 149 4.60 6.10 -11.05
N ILE A 150 4.32 4.93 -11.64
CA ILE A 150 4.30 4.71 -13.10
C ILE A 150 2.90 4.45 -13.67
N GLY A 151 1.86 4.64 -12.86
CA GLY A 151 0.46 4.46 -13.22
C GLY A 151 -0.15 3.21 -12.59
N TYR A 152 -1.22 2.71 -13.20
CA TYR A 152 -2.01 1.58 -12.73
C TYR A 152 -1.89 0.38 -13.69
N ILE A 153 -2.02 -0.85 -13.18
CA ILE A 153 -2.21 -2.09 -13.98
C ILE A 153 -3.49 -2.81 -13.61
#